data_AF-A0A1Q7HKQ0-F1
#
_entry.id   AF-A0A1Q7HKQ0-F1
#
_cell.length_a   1.000
_cell.length_b   1.000
_cell.length_c   1.000
_cell.angle_alpha   90.00
_cell.angle_beta   90.00
_cell.angle_gamma   90.00
#
_symmetry.space_group_name_H-M   'P 1'
#
loop_
_entity.id
_entity.type
_entity.pdbx_description
1 polymer ?
#
loop_
_entity_poly.entity_id
_entity_poly.type
_entity_poly.pdbx_seq_one_letter_code
_entity_poly.pdbx_strand_id
1 'polypeptide(L)'
;MADFRRGMLALAERLPPGEELVQRALEGFPDDVRGLAGRCRIIRTDARYGGGYYSDRNEIELASGVETYEGLGQVELSACHELFHYVCWNDLRYRPDEDQDFPYLRRAVRDSRKLLAGFPRYHGWVTGSFLRQGDHANPVEYFADIPTNFRDVAELPPPIRAHFAPLIDGSAPPYEMRRVPEWSFTSQERELAMFQRWLAGGE
;
A
#
# COMPACT_ATOMS: atom_id res chain seq x y z
N MET A 1 2.87 -37.38 28.73
CA MET A 1 3.58 -37.08 27.46
C MET A 1 2.70 -37.16 26.21
N ALA A 2 1.36 -37.20 26.33
CA ALA A 2 0.44 -37.14 25.18
C ALA A 2 -0.15 -35.73 24.94
N ASP A 3 -0.17 -34.86 25.96
CA ASP A 3 -0.78 -33.52 25.86
C ASP A 3 0.09 -32.44 25.20
N PHE A 4 1.42 -32.59 25.21
CA PHE A 4 2.31 -31.59 24.58
C PHE A 4 2.22 -31.63 23.04
N ARG A 5 1.96 -32.81 22.46
CA ARG A 5 1.75 -32.96 21.00
C ARG A 5 0.38 -32.50 20.54
N ARG A 6 -0.62 -32.46 21.43
CA ARG A 6 -1.97 -31.97 21.09
C ARG A 6 -2.03 -30.44 21.12
N GLY A 7 -1.22 -29.79 21.97
CA GLY A 7 -1.04 -28.33 21.97
C GLY A 7 -0.28 -27.79 20.74
N MET A 8 0.76 -28.48 20.26
CA MET A 8 1.50 -28.06 19.05
C MET A 8 0.72 -28.23 17.73
N LEU A 9 -0.29 -29.10 17.70
CA LEU A 9 -1.19 -29.25 16.55
C LEU A 9 -2.31 -28.19 16.53
N ALA A 10 -2.55 -27.51 17.65
CA ALA A 10 -3.45 -26.34 17.73
C ALA A 10 -2.71 -25.01 17.49
N LEU A 11 -1.37 -25.01 17.50
CA LEU A 11 -0.50 -23.89 17.11
C LEU A 11 -0.30 -23.76 15.60
N ALA A 12 -1.01 -24.57 14.82
CA ALA A 12 -0.99 -24.60 13.38
C ALA A 12 -2.42 -24.38 12.82
N GLU A 13 -3.08 -23.29 13.20
CA GLU A 13 -3.99 -22.62 12.26
C GLU A 13 -3.12 -22.17 11.09
N ARG A 14 -2.98 -23.08 10.12
CA ARG A 14 -2.17 -22.91 8.92
C ARG A 14 -2.65 -21.65 8.24
N LEU A 15 -1.72 -20.73 8.01
CA LEU A 15 -1.92 -19.58 7.13
C LEU A 15 -2.58 -20.06 5.82
N PRO A 16 -3.59 -19.33 5.31
CA PRO A 16 -4.29 -19.73 4.11
C PRO A 16 -3.32 -19.91 2.93
N PRO A 17 -3.54 -20.89 2.03
CA PRO A 17 -2.80 -20.96 0.77
C PRO A 17 -2.92 -19.62 0.04
N GLY A 18 -1.89 -19.24 -0.72
CA GLY A 18 -1.72 -17.88 -1.26
C GLY A 18 -2.97 -17.25 -1.87
N GLU A 19 -3.80 -18.03 -2.57
CA GLU A 19 -5.07 -17.55 -3.16
C GLU A 19 -6.10 -17.10 -2.11
N GLU A 20 -6.29 -17.85 -1.02
CA GLU A 20 -7.21 -17.46 0.05
C GLU A 20 -6.69 -16.25 0.83
N LEU A 21 -5.36 -16.13 0.97
CA LEU A 21 -4.73 -14.93 1.52
C LEU A 21 -4.98 -13.70 0.63
N VAL A 22 -4.89 -13.82 -0.70
CA VAL A 22 -5.23 -12.73 -1.63
C VAL A 22 -6.69 -12.31 -1.48
N GLN A 23 -7.62 -13.28 -1.46
CA GLN A 23 -9.05 -12.97 -1.35
C GLN A 23 -9.37 -12.21 -0.06
N ARG A 24 -8.77 -12.62 1.07
CA ARG A 24 -8.96 -11.96 2.37
C ARG A 24 -8.27 -10.60 2.43
N ALA A 25 -7.02 -10.50 2.00
CA ALA A 25 -6.26 -9.25 1.98
C ALA A 25 -6.94 -8.18 1.13
N LEU A 26 -7.59 -8.59 0.03
CA LEU A 26 -8.25 -7.70 -0.89
C LEU A 26 -9.78 -7.68 -0.78
N GLU A 27 -10.34 -8.22 0.30
CA GLU A 27 -11.77 -8.18 0.55
C GLU A 27 -12.25 -6.71 0.57
N GLY A 28 -13.35 -6.45 -0.14
CA GLY A 28 -13.94 -5.11 -0.26
C GLY A 28 -13.37 -4.20 -1.35
N PHE A 29 -12.27 -4.58 -2.02
CA PHE A 29 -11.78 -3.83 -3.19
C PHE A 29 -12.54 -4.17 -4.48
N PRO A 30 -12.47 -3.28 -5.50
CA PRO A 30 -13.03 -3.51 -6.82
C PRO A 30 -12.56 -4.83 -7.49
N ASP A 31 -13.44 -5.42 -8.30
CA ASP A 31 -13.20 -6.69 -8.99
C ASP A 31 -12.01 -6.64 -9.95
N ASP A 32 -11.74 -5.50 -10.59
CA ASP A 32 -10.60 -5.32 -11.48
C ASP A 32 -9.26 -5.32 -10.71
N VAL A 33 -9.22 -4.67 -9.54
CA VAL A 33 -8.06 -4.67 -8.63
C VAL A 33 -7.81 -6.08 -8.09
N ARG A 34 -8.86 -6.75 -7.59
CA ARG A 34 -8.79 -8.13 -7.11
C ARG A 34 -8.36 -9.09 -8.21
N GLY A 35 -8.93 -8.96 -9.42
CA GLY A 35 -8.60 -9.78 -10.58
C GLY A 35 -7.17 -9.56 -11.06
N LEU A 36 -6.66 -8.33 -11.02
CA LEU A 36 -5.27 -8.01 -11.32
C LEU A 36 -4.33 -8.65 -10.30
N ALA A 37 -4.54 -8.38 -9.01
CA ALA A 37 -3.69 -8.86 -7.94
C ALA A 37 -3.72 -10.39 -7.78
N GLY A 38 -4.82 -11.05 -8.12
CA GLY A 38 -4.92 -12.51 -8.18
C GLY A 38 -3.98 -13.17 -9.21
N ARG A 39 -3.35 -12.39 -10.09
CA ARG A 39 -2.30 -12.86 -11.01
C ARG A 39 -0.90 -12.81 -10.41
N CYS A 40 -0.73 -12.15 -9.26
CA CYS A 40 0.54 -12.09 -8.56
C CYS A 40 0.84 -13.43 -7.91
N ARG A 41 2.08 -13.91 -8.07
CA ARG A 41 2.53 -15.11 -7.36
C ARG A 41 2.98 -14.74 -5.96
N ILE A 42 2.46 -15.46 -4.96
CA ILE A 42 2.87 -15.31 -3.56
C ILE A 42 3.87 -16.41 -3.20
N ILE A 43 5.03 -16.00 -2.70
CA ILE A 43 6.05 -16.88 -2.14
C ILE A 43 6.09 -16.65 -0.62
N ARG A 44 6.06 -17.73 0.14
CA ARG A 44 6.22 -17.69 1.59
C ARG A 44 7.66 -18.06 1.93
N THR A 45 8.37 -17.21 2.67
CA THR A 45 9.80 -17.40 3.00
C THR A 45 10.03 -17.29 4.50
N ASP A 46 11.14 -17.79 5.04
CA ASP A 46 11.49 -17.65 6.47
C ASP A 46 12.16 -16.29 6.77
N ALA A 47 11.93 -15.29 5.90
CA ALA A 47 12.52 -13.97 6.00
C ALA A 47 12.05 -13.21 7.24
N ARG A 48 12.94 -12.42 7.86
CA ARG A 48 12.65 -11.64 9.08
C ARG A 48 12.07 -10.25 8.83
N TYR A 49 11.71 -9.92 7.59
CA TYR A 49 11.12 -8.66 7.18
C TYR A 49 9.66 -8.89 6.76
N GLY A 50 8.77 -7.89 6.90
CA GLY A 50 7.31 -8.08 6.74
C GLY A 50 6.85 -8.63 5.39
N GLY A 51 7.60 -8.34 4.33
CA GLY A 51 7.35 -8.82 2.97
C GLY A 51 8.17 -8.02 1.97
N GLY A 52 8.03 -8.34 0.68
CA GLY A 52 8.58 -7.52 -0.38
C GLY A 52 8.04 -7.90 -1.76
N TYR A 53 7.79 -6.88 -2.57
CA TYR A 53 7.46 -7.03 -3.99
C TYR A 53 8.72 -7.00 -4.87
N TYR A 54 8.81 -7.94 -5.80
CA TYR A 54 9.90 -8.09 -6.76
C TYR A 54 9.38 -7.90 -8.19
N SER A 55 9.62 -6.72 -8.74
CA SER A 55 9.06 -6.28 -10.03
C SER A 55 9.63 -7.00 -11.26
N ASP A 56 10.85 -7.53 -11.15
CA ASP A 56 11.50 -8.35 -12.18
C ASP A 56 10.85 -9.73 -12.33
N ARG A 57 10.31 -10.27 -11.22
CA ARG A 57 9.65 -11.57 -11.17
C ARG A 57 8.13 -11.50 -11.16
N ASN A 58 7.55 -10.33 -10.86
CA ASN A 58 6.12 -10.15 -10.60
C ASN A 58 5.60 -11.03 -9.46
N GLU A 59 6.40 -11.13 -8.40
CA GLU A 59 6.12 -11.97 -7.23
C GLU A 59 6.19 -11.13 -5.96
N ILE A 60 5.38 -11.49 -4.96
CA ILE A 60 5.56 -10.98 -3.60
C ILE A 60 6.11 -12.10 -2.71
N GLU A 61 7.04 -11.74 -1.84
CA GLU A 61 7.48 -12.59 -0.75
C GLU A 61 6.83 -12.11 0.54
N LEU A 62 6.30 -13.03 1.32
CA LEU A 62 5.75 -12.73 2.64
C LEU A 62 6.42 -13.61 3.69
N ALA A 63 6.83 -12.99 4.79
CA ALA A 63 7.46 -13.70 5.89
C ALA A 63 6.53 -14.75 6.50
N SER A 64 7.05 -15.95 6.61
CA SER A 64 6.46 -17.13 7.21
C SER A 64 6.73 -17.12 8.71
N GLY A 65 6.15 -16.14 9.42
CA GLY A 65 6.08 -16.14 10.88
C GLY A 65 7.43 -16.19 11.58
N VAL A 66 8.19 -15.08 11.54
CA VAL A 66 9.39 -14.95 12.39
C VAL A 66 9.05 -14.48 13.80
N GLU A 67 7.80 -14.06 14.04
CA GLU A 67 7.22 -14.11 15.36
C GLU A 67 6.03 -15.07 15.32
N THR A 68 6.04 -16.06 16.21
CA THR A 68 4.93 -16.95 16.55
C THR A 68 3.70 -16.19 17.13
N TYR A 69 3.55 -14.91 16.79
CA TYR A 69 2.62 -13.93 17.33
C TYR A 69 2.01 -12.98 16.29
N GLU A 70 2.42 -13.02 15.02
CA GLU A 70 1.72 -12.21 14.00
C GLU A 70 0.31 -12.76 13.82
N GLY A 71 -0.67 -12.06 14.40
CA GLY A 71 -2.07 -12.40 14.24
C GLY A 71 -2.44 -12.39 12.76
N LEU A 72 -3.41 -13.22 12.35
CA LEU A 72 -3.87 -13.36 10.97
C LEU A 72 -4.12 -12.01 10.27
N GLY A 73 -4.66 -11.02 10.99
CA GLY A 73 -4.87 -9.67 10.47
C GLY A 73 -3.59 -8.92 10.09
N GLN A 74 -2.46 -9.15 10.78
CA GLN A 74 -1.18 -8.55 10.39
C GLN A 74 -0.67 -9.14 9.07
N VAL A 75 -0.82 -10.45 8.89
CA VAL A 75 -0.44 -11.11 7.63
C VAL A 75 -1.32 -10.67 6.47
N GLU A 76 -2.62 -10.46 6.70
CA GLU A 76 -3.53 -9.90 5.70
C GLU A 76 -3.14 -8.47 5.32
N LEU A 77 -2.76 -7.63 6.28
CA LEU A 77 -2.30 -6.26 6.03
C LEU A 77 -0.98 -6.25 5.26
N SER A 78 0.01 -7.08 5.64
CA SER A 78 1.26 -7.20 4.89
C SER A 78 1.00 -7.71 3.47
N ALA A 79 0.15 -8.71 3.30
CA ALA A 79 -0.22 -9.21 1.97
C ALA A 79 -0.91 -8.13 1.14
N CYS A 80 -1.83 -7.36 1.73
CA CYS A 80 -2.49 -6.24 1.07
C CYS A 80 -1.45 -5.21 0.59
N HIS A 81 -0.54 -4.78 1.48
CA HIS A 81 0.51 -3.83 1.17
C HIS A 81 1.35 -4.30 -0.03
N GLU A 82 1.91 -5.52 0.02
CA GLU A 82 2.73 -6.03 -1.07
C GLU A 82 1.94 -6.23 -2.39
N LEU A 83 0.66 -6.62 -2.30
CA LEU A 83 -0.20 -6.72 -3.48
C LEU A 83 -0.44 -5.34 -4.11
N PHE A 84 -0.47 -4.26 -3.34
CA PHE A 84 -0.59 -2.91 -3.91
C PHE A 84 0.69 -2.41 -4.57
N HIS A 85 1.88 -2.86 -4.16
CA HIS A 85 3.09 -2.68 -4.95
C HIS A 85 2.98 -3.38 -6.30
N TYR A 86 2.50 -4.63 -6.32
CA TYR A 86 2.21 -5.34 -7.58
C TYR A 86 1.18 -4.62 -8.44
N VAL A 87 0.09 -4.13 -7.85
CA VAL A 87 -0.96 -3.38 -8.56
C VAL A 87 -0.40 -2.09 -9.14
N CYS A 88 0.40 -1.32 -8.41
CA CYS A 88 1.05 -0.10 -8.91
C CYS A 88 1.80 -0.37 -10.23
N TRP A 89 2.62 -1.42 -10.21
CA TRP A 89 3.49 -1.81 -11.32
C TRP A 89 2.73 -2.36 -12.52
N ASN A 90 1.54 -2.94 -12.33
CA ASN A 90 0.83 -3.68 -13.37
C ASN A 90 -0.51 -3.05 -13.79
N ASP A 91 -1.05 -2.09 -13.04
CA ASP A 91 -2.25 -1.36 -13.43
C ASP A 91 -1.90 -0.27 -14.45
N LEU A 92 -2.48 -0.37 -15.65
CA LEU A 92 -2.23 0.58 -16.74
C LEU A 92 -2.65 2.03 -16.43
N ARG A 93 -3.41 2.26 -15.35
CA ARG A 93 -3.70 3.60 -14.83
C ARG A 93 -2.46 4.16 -14.11
N TYR A 94 -1.85 3.39 -13.21
CA TYR A 94 -0.83 3.89 -12.28
C TYR A 94 0.60 3.64 -12.74
N ARG A 95 0.83 2.64 -13.60
CA ARG A 95 2.15 2.33 -14.13
C ARG A 95 2.90 3.55 -14.70
N PRO A 96 2.27 4.42 -15.52
CA PRO A 96 2.94 5.62 -16.00
C PRO A 96 3.33 6.61 -14.88
N ASP A 97 2.57 6.66 -13.79
CA ASP A 97 2.90 7.51 -12.63
C ASP A 97 4.16 6.98 -11.95
N GLU A 98 4.20 5.68 -11.68
CA GLU A 98 5.37 5.02 -11.10
C GLU A 98 6.64 5.16 -11.96
N ASP A 99 6.55 4.84 -13.27
CA ASP A 99 7.68 4.93 -14.20
C ASP A 99 8.29 6.35 -14.28
N GLN A 100 7.53 7.37 -13.89
CA GLN A 100 7.93 8.78 -13.95
C GLN A 100 8.24 9.40 -12.58
N ASP A 101 8.46 8.56 -11.56
CA ASP A 101 8.73 8.99 -10.17
C ASP A 101 7.52 9.70 -9.53
N PHE A 102 6.34 9.11 -9.71
CA PHE A 102 5.09 9.46 -9.04
C PHE A 102 4.62 10.92 -9.18
N PRO A 103 4.67 11.56 -10.37
CA PRO A 103 4.31 12.97 -10.50
C PRO A 103 2.85 13.30 -10.12
N TYR A 104 1.90 12.40 -10.36
CA TYR A 104 0.50 12.58 -10.01
C TYR A 104 0.28 12.39 -8.51
N LEU A 105 0.83 11.33 -7.93
CA LEU A 105 0.80 11.11 -6.48
C LEU A 105 1.47 12.26 -5.70
N ARG A 106 2.67 12.69 -6.11
CA ARG A 106 3.38 13.82 -5.51
C ARG A 106 2.55 15.10 -5.57
N ARG A 107 1.86 15.34 -6.69
CA ARG A 107 0.94 16.47 -6.82
C ARG A 107 -0.24 16.34 -5.85
N ALA A 108 -0.85 15.18 -5.74
CA ALA A 108 -1.94 14.94 -4.80
C ALA A 108 -1.51 15.22 -3.36
N VAL A 109 -0.34 14.72 -2.96
CA VAL A 109 0.26 14.99 -1.64
C VAL A 109 0.50 16.48 -1.42
N ARG A 110 1.19 17.15 -2.36
CA ARG A 110 1.42 18.60 -2.31
C ARG A 110 0.13 19.38 -2.17
N ASP A 111 -0.88 19.06 -2.98
CA ASP A 111 -2.15 19.81 -3.03
C ASP A 111 -3.01 19.53 -1.78
N SER A 112 -2.79 18.40 -1.09
CA SER A 112 -3.50 18.05 0.16
C SER A 112 -2.99 18.77 1.42
N ARG A 113 -1.78 19.34 1.40
CA ARG A 113 -1.06 19.79 2.60
C ARG A 113 -1.81 20.79 3.50
N LYS A 114 -2.69 21.61 2.91
CA LYS A 114 -3.50 22.61 3.63
C LYS A 114 -4.84 22.07 4.14
N LEU A 115 -5.18 20.83 3.79
CA LEU A 115 -6.48 20.22 4.06
C LEU A 115 -6.43 19.20 5.21
N LEU A 116 -5.23 18.85 5.69
CA LEU A 116 -5.01 17.71 6.60
C LEU A 116 -5.75 17.84 7.94
N ALA A 117 -5.97 19.07 8.42
CA ALA A 117 -6.71 19.32 9.65
C ALA A 117 -8.16 18.80 9.61
N GLY A 118 -8.76 18.68 8.41
CA GLY A 118 -10.09 18.10 8.22
C GLY A 118 -10.14 16.57 8.26
N PHE A 119 -8.98 15.89 8.33
CA PHE A 119 -8.87 14.43 8.19
C PHE A 119 -8.00 13.85 9.32
N PRO A 120 -8.49 13.85 10.57
CA PRO A 120 -7.67 13.54 11.75
C PRO A 120 -7.13 12.10 11.78
N ARG A 121 -7.88 11.10 11.28
CA ARG A 121 -7.38 9.70 11.19
C ARG A 121 -6.19 9.62 10.24
N TYR A 122 -6.34 10.18 9.04
CA TYR A 122 -5.26 10.27 8.05
C TYR A 122 -4.04 11.01 8.58
N HIS A 123 -4.24 12.22 9.10
CA HIS A 123 -3.14 13.04 9.61
C HIS A 123 -2.44 12.40 10.81
N GLY A 124 -3.19 11.77 11.71
CA GLY A 124 -2.65 11.03 12.84
C GLY A 124 -1.82 9.82 12.43
N TRP A 125 -2.27 9.07 11.42
CA TRP A 125 -1.50 7.96 10.85
C TRP A 125 -0.21 8.46 10.17
N VAL A 126 -0.29 9.50 9.34
CA VAL A 126 0.88 10.06 8.63
C VAL A 126 1.97 10.48 9.61
N THR A 127 1.61 11.29 10.62
CA THR A 127 2.59 11.87 11.56
C THR A 127 2.99 10.91 12.69
N GLY A 128 2.09 10.00 13.08
CA GLY A 128 2.29 9.07 14.18
C GLY A 128 2.91 7.73 13.77
N SER A 129 2.79 7.34 12.50
CA SER A 129 3.25 6.04 11.99
C SER A 129 4.08 6.20 10.72
N PHE A 130 3.50 6.65 9.60
CA PHE A 130 4.16 6.61 8.29
C PHE A 130 5.48 7.38 8.27
N LEU A 131 5.49 8.67 8.65
CA LEU A 131 6.69 9.51 8.63
C LEU A 131 7.79 9.04 9.60
N ARG A 132 7.45 8.23 10.62
CA ARG A 132 8.45 7.69 11.56
C ARG A 132 9.29 6.57 10.96
N GLN A 133 8.90 6.05 9.80
CA GLN A 133 9.64 5.01 9.08
C GLN A 133 10.89 5.55 8.36
N GLY A 134 11.14 6.87 8.38
CA GLY A 134 12.36 7.46 7.81
C GLY A 134 12.38 7.32 6.28
N ASP A 135 13.41 6.68 5.74
CA ASP A 135 13.57 6.53 4.28
C ASP A 135 12.48 5.65 3.63
N HIS A 136 11.80 4.81 4.42
CA HIS A 136 10.61 4.07 3.98
C HIS A 136 9.37 4.96 3.87
N ALA A 137 9.37 6.18 4.42
CA ALA A 137 8.27 7.13 4.22
C ALA A 137 8.36 7.84 2.85
N ASN A 138 8.36 7.05 1.77
CA ASN A 138 8.58 7.47 0.38
C ASN A 138 7.35 7.24 -0.51
N PRO A 139 7.31 7.74 -1.77
CA PRO A 139 6.13 7.62 -2.63
C PRO A 139 5.69 6.19 -2.95
N VAL A 140 6.64 5.25 -3.10
CA VAL A 140 6.35 3.84 -3.41
C VAL A 140 5.61 3.22 -2.23
N GLU A 141 6.15 3.34 -1.03
CA GLU A 141 5.54 2.78 0.19
C GLU A 141 4.23 3.49 0.53
N TYR A 142 4.16 4.81 0.35
CA TYR A 142 2.92 5.56 0.55
C TYR A 142 1.80 5.07 -0.37
N PHE A 143 2.13 4.72 -1.62
CA PHE A 143 1.16 4.18 -2.56
C PHE A 143 0.54 2.86 -2.06
N ALA A 144 1.36 1.94 -1.56
CA ALA A 144 0.89 0.66 -1.03
C ALA A 144 0.17 0.81 0.32
N ASP A 145 0.60 1.74 1.16
CA ASP A 145 0.06 1.92 2.49
C ASP A 145 -1.33 2.55 2.52
N ILE A 146 -1.65 3.45 1.58
CA ILE A 146 -2.95 4.13 1.57
C ILE A 146 -4.12 3.15 1.46
N PRO A 147 -4.24 2.30 0.43
CA PRO A 147 -5.34 1.33 0.34
C PRO A 147 -5.27 0.28 1.47
N THR A 148 -4.08 -0.01 1.99
CA THR A 148 -3.91 -0.93 3.13
C THR A 148 -4.52 -0.37 4.42
N ASN A 149 -4.33 0.93 4.69
CA ASN A 149 -4.76 1.59 5.93
C ASN A 149 -6.11 2.33 5.83
N PHE A 150 -6.58 2.66 4.62
CA PHE A 150 -7.77 3.48 4.38
C PHE A 150 -8.69 2.80 3.36
N ARG A 151 -9.59 1.94 3.85
CA ARG A 151 -10.61 1.29 3.02
C ARG A 151 -11.82 2.18 2.74
N ASP A 152 -12.04 3.21 3.56
CA ASP A 152 -13.04 4.24 3.31
C ASP A 152 -12.36 5.51 2.74
N VAL A 153 -12.65 5.80 1.48
CA VAL A 153 -12.12 6.97 0.77
C VAL A 153 -12.55 8.29 1.41
N ALA A 154 -13.64 8.31 2.19
CA ALA A 154 -14.11 9.49 2.91
C ALA A 154 -13.11 9.95 3.99
N GLU A 155 -12.25 9.06 4.46
CA GLU A 155 -11.21 9.36 5.44
C GLU A 155 -9.98 10.04 4.84
N LEU A 156 -9.87 10.06 3.50
CA LEU A 156 -8.74 10.65 2.78
C LEU A 156 -8.99 12.12 2.42
N PRO A 157 -7.97 13.00 2.51
CA PRO A 157 -8.03 14.36 1.97
C PRO A 157 -8.40 14.37 0.50
N PRO A 158 -9.17 15.36 -0.02
CA PRO A 158 -9.75 15.29 -1.37
C PRO A 158 -8.76 15.02 -2.51
N PRO A 159 -7.55 15.62 -2.54
CA PRO A 159 -6.57 15.29 -3.58
C PRO A 159 -6.05 13.86 -3.50
N ILE A 160 -5.80 13.36 -2.29
CA ILE A 160 -5.38 11.97 -2.03
C ILE A 160 -6.51 11.01 -2.40
N ARG A 161 -7.73 11.31 -1.95
CA ARG A 161 -8.96 10.59 -2.31
C ARG A 161 -9.09 10.45 -3.81
N ALA A 162 -8.97 11.54 -4.55
CA ALA A 162 -9.08 11.52 -6.00
C ALA A 162 -8.04 10.58 -6.63
N HIS A 163 -6.80 10.57 -6.12
CA HIS A 163 -5.75 9.67 -6.62
C HIS A 163 -6.04 8.20 -6.32
N PHE A 164 -6.59 7.84 -5.15
CA PHE A 164 -6.73 6.45 -4.72
C PHE A 164 -8.14 5.84 -4.84
N ALA A 165 -9.20 6.64 -4.96
CA ALA A 165 -10.57 6.13 -5.09
C ALA A 165 -10.74 5.09 -6.21
N PRO A 166 -10.14 5.24 -7.41
CA PRO A 166 -10.22 4.21 -8.46
C PRO A 166 -9.72 2.82 -8.05
N LEU A 167 -8.82 2.75 -7.06
CA LEU A 167 -8.31 1.49 -6.50
C LEU A 167 -9.12 1.01 -5.30
N ILE A 168 -9.69 1.92 -4.52
CA ILE A 168 -10.34 1.61 -3.24
C ILE A 168 -11.83 1.28 -3.43
N ASP A 169 -12.57 2.07 -4.23
CA ASP A 169 -14.02 1.94 -4.39
C ASP A 169 -14.46 1.83 -5.86
N GLY A 170 -13.52 1.91 -6.81
CA GLY A 170 -13.79 1.78 -8.24
C GLY A 170 -14.30 3.06 -8.90
N SER A 171 -14.20 4.20 -8.21
CA SER A 171 -14.53 5.50 -8.78
C SER A 171 -13.73 5.80 -10.06
N ALA A 172 -14.28 6.67 -10.91
CA ALA A 172 -13.58 7.10 -12.11
C ALA A 172 -12.28 7.87 -11.76
N PRO A 173 -11.19 7.66 -12.53
CA PRO A 173 -9.95 8.39 -12.30
C PRO A 173 -10.14 9.90 -12.55
N PRO A 174 -9.57 10.76 -11.71
CA PRO A 174 -9.70 12.22 -11.82
C PRO A 174 -8.93 12.83 -12.99
N TYR A 175 -7.98 12.08 -13.56
CA TYR A 175 -7.15 12.48 -14.68
C TYR A 175 -6.68 11.25 -15.47
N GLU A 176 -6.35 11.47 -16.75
CA GLU A 176 -5.79 10.43 -17.60
C GLU A 176 -4.29 10.28 -17.30
N MET A 177 -3.95 9.47 -16.29
CA MET A 177 -2.56 9.23 -15.83
C MET A 177 -1.59 8.75 -16.92
N ARG A 178 -2.11 8.23 -18.04
CA ARG A 178 -1.31 7.85 -19.21
C ARG A 178 -0.71 9.03 -19.96
N ARG A 179 -1.23 10.24 -19.74
CA ARG A 179 -0.65 11.46 -20.32
C ARG A 179 0.57 11.87 -19.51
N VAL A 180 1.58 12.37 -20.21
CA VAL A 180 2.69 13.07 -19.57
C VAL A 180 2.09 14.30 -18.86
N PRO A 181 2.39 14.52 -17.57
CA PRO A 181 1.93 15.70 -16.87
C PRO A 181 2.35 16.99 -17.57
N GLU A 182 1.45 17.97 -17.67
CA GLU A 182 1.76 19.31 -18.19
C GLU A 182 2.55 20.16 -17.18
N TRP A 183 2.79 19.63 -15.98
CA TRP A 183 3.59 20.24 -14.93
C TRP A 183 4.86 19.43 -14.68
N SER A 184 5.89 20.10 -14.17
CA SER A 184 7.12 19.45 -13.74
C SER A 184 7.44 19.82 -12.30
N PHE A 185 8.07 18.90 -11.58
CA PHE A 185 8.72 19.18 -10.31
C PHE A 185 10.18 19.57 -10.55
N THR A 186 10.62 20.61 -9.87
CA THR A 186 12.04 20.94 -9.71
C THR A 186 12.78 19.78 -9.02
N SER A 187 14.10 19.75 -9.12
CA SER A 187 14.91 18.72 -8.44
C SER A 187 14.64 18.69 -6.93
N GLN A 188 14.50 19.86 -6.30
CA GLN A 188 14.18 19.97 -4.87
C GLN A 188 12.79 19.40 -4.54
N GLU A 189 11.82 19.57 -5.42
CA GLU A 189 10.46 19.04 -5.23
C GLU A 189 10.38 17.51 -5.42
N ARG A 190 11.38 16.91 -6.07
CA ARG A 190 11.50 15.45 -6.20
C ARG A 190 12.19 14.80 -5.01
N GLU A 191 12.89 15.57 -4.18
CA GLU A 191 13.55 15.05 -2.98
C GLU A 191 12.55 14.40 -2.02
N LEU A 192 12.96 13.28 -1.42
CA LEU A 192 12.18 12.57 -0.40
C LEU A 192 11.79 13.49 0.76
N ALA A 193 12.72 14.32 1.22
CA ALA A 193 12.46 15.29 2.28
C ALA A 193 11.35 16.28 1.93
N MET A 194 11.19 16.66 0.65
CA MET A 194 10.08 17.52 0.25
C MET A 194 8.74 16.78 0.29
N PHE A 195 8.71 15.55 -0.22
CA PHE A 195 7.53 14.70 -0.14
C PHE A 195 7.06 14.52 1.31
N GLN A 196 7.97 14.20 2.22
CA GLN A 196 7.69 14.05 3.65
C GLN A 196 7.20 15.34 4.31
N ARG A 197 7.76 16.50 3.93
CA ARG A 197 7.26 17.80 4.40
C ARG A 197 5.83 18.07 3.96
N TRP A 198 5.49 17.78 2.70
CA TRP A 198 4.12 17.94 2.21
C TRP A 198 3.13 17.02 2.95
N LEU A 199 3.54 15.78 3.25
CA LEU A 199 2.75 14.84 4.05
C LEU A 199 2.49 15.34 5.47
N ALA A 200 3.49 15.97 6.11
CA ALA A 200 3.35 16.54 7.45
C ALA A 200 2.42 17.78 7.49
N GLY A 201 2.08 18.36 6.34
CA GLY A 201 1.33 19.60 6.23
C GLY A 201 2.21 20.85 6.36
N GLY A 202 1.67 22.01 5.97
CA GLY A 202 2.38 23.29 5.99
C GLY A 202 2.17 24.14 4.73
N GLU A 203 2.85 25.28 4.65
CA GLU A 203 2.81 26.18 3.48
C GLU A 203 3.60 25.66 2.28
#